data_AF-A0A1F7RK33-F1
#
_entry.id   AF-A0A1F7RK33-F1
#
_cell.length_a   1.000
_cell.length_b   1.000
_cell.length_c   1.000
_cell.angle_alpha   90.00
_cell.angle_beta   90.00
_cell.angle_gamma   90.00
#
_symmetry.space_group_name_H-M   'P 1'
#
loop_
_entity.id
_entity.type
_entity.pdbx_description
1 polymer ?
#
loop_
_entity_poly.entity_id
_entity_poly.type
_entity_poly.pdbx_seq_one_letter_code
_entity_poly.pdbx_strand_id
1 'polypeptide(L)'
;MKKRSINKNIHIQHSHLIGLTGGICCGKTTVAEMFKSLGAKVIDADGIAKKLTRPHTPAWQEVVREFGEEFLLPDNNLDRGKIAHEVFRKKEKLQALNKIMHPMILDEIKRELEEIKNKAPKAIVILDAPLLIELGFQDFVEKLIVVSVDEKTQVERIIKRDNSSGTEALLRIKFQMPVSEKIKFADYIIDNSGSRDETSKMVKKIFSELAGIENSQKK
;
A
#
# COMPACT_ATOMS: atom_id res chain seq x y z
N MET A 1 -11.32 -16.83 -13.57
CA MET A 1 -11.82 -16.49 -12.21
C MET A 1 -11.25 -17.49 -11.22
N LYS A 2 -10.10 -17.20 -10.60
CA LYS A 2 -9.54 -18.08 -9.55
C LYS A 2 -10.21 -17.72 -8.22
N LYS A 3 -11.01 -18.64 -7.70
CA LYS A 3 -11.61 -18.56 -6.36
C LYS A 3 -10.48 -18.33 -5.34
N ARG A 4 -10.59 -17.27 -4.54
CA ARG A 4 -9.71 -16.99 -3.38
C ARG A 4 -9.69 -18.26 -2.51
N SER A 5 -8.53 -18.89 -2.34
CA SER A 5 -8.37 -20.11 -1.54
C SER A 5 -8.42 -19.71 -0.08
N ILE A 6 -9.48 -20.13 0.60
CA ILE A 6 -9.77 -19.78 1.98
C ILE A 6 -8.93 -20.68 2.89
N ASN A 7 -7.81 -20.17 3.41
CA ASN A 7 -7.21 -20.73 4.63
C ASN A 7 -7.73 -19.94 5.84
N LYS A 8 -8.87 -20.41 6.38
CA LYS A 8 -9.57 -19.92 7.57
C LYS A 8 -8.83 -20.33 8.85
N ASN A 9 -7.75 -19.65 9.22
CA ASN A 9 -7.18 -19.78 10.58
C ASN A 9 -6.52 -18.49 11.09
N ILE A 10 -7.16 -17.34 10.84
CA ILE A 10 -6.91 -16.10 11.60
C ILE A 10 -8.27 -15.46 11.84
N HIS A 11 -8.85 -15.69 13.03
CA HIS A 11 -10.07 -14.99 13.44
C HIS A 11 -9.72 -13.54 13.81
N ILE A 12 -9.77 -12.65 12.82
CA ILE A 12 -9.77 -11.20 13.05
C ILE A 12 -11.22 -10.80 13.37
N GLN A 13 -11.60 -10.87 14.64
CA GLN A 13 -12.87 -10.31 15.09
C GLN A 13 -12.72 -8.79 15.24
N HIS A 14 -13.38 -8.07 14.34
CA HIS A 14 -13.79 -6.65 14.42
C HIS A 14 -12.68 -5.58 14.42
N SER A 15 -12.01 -5.41 13.28
CA SER A 15 -11.73 -4.09 12.68
C SER A 15 -11.51 -4.29 11.20
N HIS A 16 -12.33 -3.60 10.39
CA HIS A 16 -12.31 -3.69 8.94
C HIS A 16 -10.99 -3.15 8.39
N LEU A 17 -9.99 -4.02 8.23
CA LEU A 17 -8.74 -3.66 7.60
C LEU A 17 -8.92 -3.69 6.09
N ILE A 18 -8.95 -2.51 5.48
CA ILE A 18 -9.21 -2.30 4.06
C ILE A 18 -7.91 -1.88 3.39
N GLY A 19 -7.48 -2.64 2.39
CA GLY A 19 -6.32 -2.27 1.60
C GLY A 19 -6.66 -1.10 0.67
N LEU A 20 -5.81 -0.07 0.66
CA LEU A 20 -5.85 0.98 -0.35
C LEU A 20 -4.55 0.93 -1.15
N THR A 21 -4.69 0.66 -2.45
CA THR A 21 -3.57 0.59 -3.37
C THR A 21 -3.89 1.35 -4.66
N GLY A 22 -2.91 1.45 -5.55
CA GLY A 22 -3.07 2.13 -6.83
C GLY A 22 -1.76 2.14 -7.61
N GLY A 23 -1.82 2.59 -8.85
CA GLY A 23 -0.62 2.86 -9.63
C GLY A 23 0.06 4.16 -9.19
N ILE A 24 1.31 4.33 -9.61
CA ILE A 24 2.01 5.62 -9.52
C ILE A 24 1.13 6.76 -10.06
N CYS A 25 1.14 7.90 -9.36
CA CYS A 25 0.37 9.11 -9.70
C CYS A 25 -1.15 8.94 -9.88
N CYS A 26 -1.75 7.86 -9.39
CA CYS A 26 -3.21 7.69 -9.37
C CYS A 26 -3.91 8.53 -8.30
N GLY A 27 -3.17 9.23 -7.42
CA GLY A 27 -3.75 10.07 -6.36
C GLY A 27 -4.23 9.32 -5.13
N LYS A 28 -3.61 8.15 -4.85
CA LYS A 28 -3.85 7.33 -3.64
C LYS A 28 -3.83 8.16 -2.34
N THR A 29 -2.85 9.04 -2.17
CA THR A 29 -2.74 9.92 -0.99
C THR A 29 -3.97 10.82 -0.84
N THR A 30 -4.49 11.37 -1.95
CA THR A 30 -5.72 12.17 -1.93
C THR A 30 -6.91 11.35 -1.43
N VAL A 31 -7.04 10.12 -1.92
CA VAL A 31 -8.11 9.19 -1.52
C VAL A 31 -7.97 8.77 -0.05
N ALA A 32 -6.75 8.47 0.41
CA ALA A 32 -6.47 8.14 1.81
C ALA A 32 -6.89 9.28 2.75
N GLU A 33 -6.57 10.53 2.41
CA GLU A 33 -6.98 11.71 3.18
C GLU A 33 -8.50 11.94 3.13
N MET A 34 -9.17 11.64 2.01
CA MET A 34 -10.64 11.66 1.97
C MET A 34 -11.26 10.64 2.93
N PHE A 35 -10.77 9.39 2.95
CA PHE A 35 -11.25 8.38 3.92
C PHE A 35 -10.99 8.83 5.36
N LYS A 36 -9.81 9.37 5.65
CA LYS A 36 -9.46 9.91 6.96
C LYS A 36 -10.38 11.05 7.39
N SER A 37 -10.77 11.93 6.47
CA SER A 37 -11.72 13.02 6.72
C SER A 37 -13.13 12.54 7.06
N LEU A 38 -13.50 11.32 6.63
CA LEU A 38 -14.75 10.66 6.99
C LEU A 38 -14.67 9.87 8.31
N GLY A 39 -13.49 9.86 8.96
CA GLY A 39 -13.28 9.19 10.25
C GLY A 39 -12.54 7.86 10.18
N ALA A 40 -12.09 7.42 9.01
CA ALA A 40 -11.25 6.23 8.91
C ALA A 40 -9.89 6.46 9.60
N LYS A 41 -9.32 5.39 10.17
CA LYS A 41 -7.91 5.36 10.57
C LYS A 41 -7.06 4.94 9.38
N VAL A 42 -5.84 5.46 9.27
CA VAL A 42 -4.93 5.13 8.17
C VAL A 42 -3.63 4.60 8.77
N ILE A 43 -3.22 3.41 8.32
CA ILE A 43 -1.91 2.82 8.58
C ILE A 43 -1.09 3.00 7.30
N ASP A 44 0.03 3.73 7.39
CA ASP A 44 0.92 4.01 6.26
C ASP A 44 2.04 2.95 6.21
N ALA A 45 1.93 2.00 5.28
CA ALA A 45 2.91 0.93 5.13
C ALA A 45 4.29 1.44 4.69
N ASP A 46 4.35 2.48 3.86
CA ASP A 46 5.63 3.08 3.43
C ASP A 46 6.29 3.81 4.61
N GLY A 47 5.48 4.48 5.44
CA GLY A 47 5.91 5.10 6.69
C GLY A 47 6.48 4.08 7.67
N ILE A 48 5.81 2.93 7.83
CA ILE A 48 6.29 1.79 8.63
C ILE A 48 7.62 1.28 8.10
N ALA A 49 7.72 0.98 6.80
CA ALA A 49 8.96 0.50 6.19
C ALA A 49 10.11 1.50 6.40
N LYS A 50 9.83 2.81 6.32
CA LYS A 50 10.83 3.85 6.60
C LYS A 50 11.31 3.84 8.04
N LYS A 51 10.41 3.70 9.02
CA LYS A 51 10.75 3.62 10.45
C LYS A 51 11.56 2.36 10.75
N LEU A 52 11.14 1.22 10.21
CA LEU A 52 11.78 -0.06 10.44
C LEU A 52 13.20 -0.12 9.92
N THR A 53 13.55 0.66 8.89
CA THR A 53 14.92 0.69 8.34
C THR A 53 15.75 1.90 8.78
N ARG A 54 15.42 2.51 9.92
CA ARG A 54 16.29 3.53 10.55
C ARG A 54 17.57 2.89 11.09
N PRO A 55 18.68 3.63 11.23
CA PRO A 55 19.93 3.07 11.74
C PRO A 55 19.72 2.30 13.06
N HIS A 56 20.40 1.16 13.18
CA HIS A 56 20.43 0.29 14.37
C HIS A 56 19.11 -0.41 14.75
N THR A 57 18.06 -0.33 13.94
CA THR A 57 16.88 -1.18 14.12
C THR A 57 17.16 -2.62 13.66
N PRO A 58 16.35 -3.61 14.09
CA PRO A 58 16.51 -5.00 13.63
C PRO A 58 16.43 -5.15 12.10
N ALA A 59 15.48 -4.47 11.44
CA ALA A 59 15.37 -4.55 9.98
C ALA A 59 16.58 -3.94 9.29
N TRP A 60 17.10 -2.83 9.80
CA TRP A 60 18.31 -2.20 9.27
C TRP A 60 19.51 -3.15 9.39
N GLN A 61 19.70 -3.79 10.55
CA GLN A 61 20.81 -4.73 10.76
C GLN A 61 20.77 -5.91 9.77
N GLU A 62 19.59 -6.48 9.57
CA GLU A 62 19.41 -7.60 8.63
C GLU A 62 19.59 -7.16 7.17
N VAL A 63 19.15 -5.95 6.80
CA VAL A 63 19.41 -5.40 5.46
C VAL A 63 20.91 -5.14 5.26
N VAL A 64 21.62 -4.58 6.24
CA VAL A 64 23.07 -4.38 6.14
C VAL A 64 23.81 -5.71 6.05
N ARG A 65 23.37 -6.73 6.80
CA ARG A 65 23.95 -8.09 6.73
C ARG A 65 23.80 -8.73 5.34
N GLU A 66 22.65 -8.53 4.69
CA GLU A 66 22.33 -9.13 3.38
C GLU A 66 22.90 -8.35 2.19
N PHE A 67 22.93 -7.02 2.28
CA PHE A 67 23.33 -6.14 1.18
C PHE A 67 24.78 -5.66 1.30
N GLY A 68 25.32 -5.56 2.50
CA GLY A 68 26.65 -5.03 2.77
C GLY A 68 26.66 -3.55 3.17
N GLU A 69 27.73 -3.14 3.84
CA GLU A 69 27.91 -1.77 4.35
C GLU A 69 28.05 -0.74 3.21
N GLU A 70 28.37 -1.16 1.98
CA GLU A 70 28.42 -0.27 0.83
C GLU A 70 27.05 0.32 0.47
N PHE A 71 25.96 -0.22 1.02
CA PHE A 71 24.60 0.32 0.89
C PHE A 71 24.23 1.28 2.03
N LEU A 72 25.21 1.72 2.82
CA LEU A 72 25.05 2.76 3.83
C LEU A 72 25.54 4.12 3.31
N LEU A 73 24.80 5.15 3.70
CA LEU A 73 25.24 6.54 3.63
C LEU A 73 26.20 6.85 4.79
N PRO A 74 26.97 7.96 4.73
CA PRO A 74 27.92 8.34 5.78
C PRO A 74 27.32 8.51 7.17
N ASP A 75 26.00 8.71 7.27
CA ASP A 75 25.24 8.86 8.52
C ASP A 75 24.61 7.55 9.02
N ASN A 76 25.02 6.41 8.45
CA ASN A 76 24.48 5.06 8.68
C ASN A 76 23.04 4.83 8.22
N ASN A 77 22.40 5.78 7.52
CA ASN A 77 21.13 5.48 6.86
C ASN A 77 21.37 4.56 5.66
N LEU A 78 20.40 3.69 5.35
CA LEU A 78 20.44 2.93 4.11
C LEU A 78 20.34 3.88 2.90
N ASP A 79 21.22 3.69 1.92
CA ASP A 79 21.09 4.29 0.60
C ASP A 79 19.94 3.62 -0.15
N ARG A 80 18.73 4.11 0.09
CA ARG A 80 17.50 3.61 -0.52
C ARG A 80 17.53 3.68 -2.05
N GLY A 81 18.21 4.68 -2.61
CA GLY A 81 18.35 4.83 -4.06
C GLY A 81 19.18 3.69 -4.65
N LYS A 82 20.33 3.42 -4.03
CA LYS A 82 21.21 2.31 -4.41
C LYS A 82 20.57 0.94 -4.19
N ILE A 83 19.90 0.73 -3.07
CA ILE A 83 19.15 -0.52 -2.81
C ILE A 83 18.06 -0.70 -3.86
N ALA A 84 17.24 0.32 -4.11
CA ALA A 84 16.18 0.28 -5.11
C ALA A 84 16.74 -0.10 -6.49
N HIS A 85 17.80 0.58 -6.93
CA HIS A 85 18.47 0.29 -8.19
C HIS A 85 18.93 -1.17 -8.31
N GLU A 86 19.50 -1.72 -7.23
CA GLU A 86 20.00 -3.10 -7.22
C GLU A 86 18.84 -4.13 -7.25
N VAL A 87 17.82 -3.95 -6.40
CA VAL A 87 16.68 -4.89 -6.33
C VAL A 87 15.81 -4.83 -7.59
N PHE A 88 15.76 -3.71 -8.30
CA PHE A 88 15.06 -3.62 -9.59
C PHE A 88 15.77 -4.36 -10.72
N ARG A 89 17.10 -4.57 -10.60
CA ARG A 89 17.88 -5.29 -11.62
C ARG A 89 18.01 -6.78 -11.33
N LYS A 90 17.92 -7.19 -10.06
CA LYS A 90 18.14 -8.58 -9.62
C LYS A 90 16.96 -9.07 -8.80
N LYS A 91 16.20 -10.01 -9.37
CA LYS A 91 15.01 -10.60 -8.73
C LYS A 91 15.36 -11.27 -7.40
N GLU A 92 16.53 -11.89 -7.30
CA GLU A 92 17.02 -12.56 -6.10
C GLU A 92 17.23 -11.55 -4.96
N LYS A 93 17.76 -10.36 -5.25
CA LYS A 93 17.95 -9.29 -4.26
C LYS A 93 16.63 -8.68 -3.83
N LEU A 94 15.66 -8.53 -4.73
CA LEU A 94 14.29 -8.13 -4.36
C LEU A 94 13.65 -9.15 -3.41
N GLN A 95 13.80 -10.45 -3.70
CA GLN A 95 13.28 -11.52 -2.85
C GLN A 95 13.94 -11.53 -1.47
N ALA A 96 15.27 -11.32 -1.40
CA ALA A 96 15.99 -11.23 -0.14
C ALA A 96 15.50 -10.05 0.71
N LEU A 97 15.38 -8.85 0.10
CA LEU A 97 14.86 -7.67 0.80
C LEU A 97 13.43 -7.91 1.31
N ASN A 98 12.56 -8.47 0.47
CA ASN A 98 11.17 -8.75 0.84
C ASN A 98 11.09 -9.79 1.97
N LYS A 99 11.95 -10.82 1.96
CA LYS A 99 12.00 -11.84 3.03
C LYS A 99 12.36 -11.23 4.39
N ILE A 100 13.23 -10.22 4.41
CA ILE A 100 13.58 -9.49 5.63
C ILE A 100 12.44 -8.56 6.04
N MET A 101 11.94 -7.74 5.10
CA MET A 101 11.04 -6.64 5.41
C MET A 101 9.59 -7.07 5.65
N HIS A 102 9.07 -8.04 4.90
CA HIS A 102 7.66 -8.43 4.99
C HIS A 102 7.20 -8.83 6.39
N PRO A 103 7.87 -9.76 7.12
CA PRO A 103 7.41 -10.15 8.45
C PRO A 103 7.43 -8.96 9.42
N MET A 104 8.47 -8.13 9.36
CA MET A 104 8.60 -6.97 10.25
C MET A 104 7.55 -5.89 9.98
N ILE A 105 7.23 -5.63 8.70
CA ILE A 105 6.15 -4.72 8.31
C ILE A 105 4.80 -5.26 8.76
N LEU A 106 4.53 -6.54 8.56
CA LEU A 106 3.26 -7.15 8.97
C LEU A 106 3.06 -7.10 10.49
N ASP A 107 4.11 -7.34 11.26
CA ASP A 107 4.03 -7.29 12.72
C ASP A 107 3.79 -5.85 13.22
N GLU A 108 4.40 -4.85 12.59
CA GLU A 108 4.12 -3.44 12.88
C GLU A 108 2.67 -3.07 12.52
N ILE A 109 2.17 -3.49 11.35
CA ILE A 109 0.78 -3.26 10.93
C ILE A 109 -0.18 -3.90 11.94
N LYS A 110 0.08 -5.14 12.37
CA LYS A 110 -0.73 -5.80 13.41
C LYS A 110 -0.72 -5.00 14.70
N ARG A 111 0.44 -4.51 15.13
CA ARG A 111 0.54 -3.69 16.35
C ARG A 111 -0.30 -2.42 16.24
N GLU A 112 -0.14 -1.64 15.17
CA GLU A 112 -0.92 -0.42 14.95
C GLU A 112 -2.44 -0.73 14.84
N LEU A 113 -2.80 -1.85 14.22
CA LEU A 113 -4.19 -2.29 14.14
C LEU A 113 -4.77 -2.65 15.51
N GLU A 114 -4.03 -3.36 16.36
CA GLU A 114 -4.47 -3.67 17.73
C GLU A 114 -4.59 -2.41 18.60
N GLU A 115 -3.69 -1.44 18.45
CA GLU A 115 -3.80 -0.14 19.13
C GLU A 115 -5.06 0.62 18.70
N ILE A 116 -5.39 0.59 17.41
CA ILE A 116 -6.62 1.19 16.88
C ILE A 116 -7.85 0.46 17.42
N LYS A 117 -7.87 -0.87 17.39
CA LYS A 117 -8.95 -1.71 17.92
C LYS A 117 -9.27 -1.37 19.37
N ASN A 118 -8.26 -1.27 20.21
CA ASN A 118 -8.44 -0.97 21.63
C ASN A 118 -9.06 0.41 21.88
N LYS A 119 -8.83 1.38 20.99
CA LYS A 119 -9.35 2.75 21.12
C LYS A 119 -10.69 2.95 20.40
N ALA A 120 -10.89 2.26 19.28
CA ALA A 120 -12.05 2.38 18.40
C ALA A 120 -12.36 1.03 17.73
N PRO A 121 -13.02 0.10 18.43
CA PRO A 121 -13.27 -1.28 17.95
C PRO A 121 -14.03 -1.38 16.63
N LYS A 122 -14.76 -0.32 16.26
CA LYS A 122 -15.56 -0.24 15.04
C LYS A 122 -14.94 0.66 13.96
N ALA A 123 -13.69 1.07 14.13
CA ALA A 123 -13.04 1.91 13.15
C ALA A 123 -12.83 1.15 11.83
N ILE A 124 -13.14 1.81 10.72
CA ILE A 124 -12.63 1.40 9.41
C ILE A 124 -11.15 1.79 9.37
N VAL A 125 -10.29 0.82 9.07
CA VAL A 125 -8.84 1.03 9.02
C VAL A 125 -8.38 0.85 7.58
N ILE A 126 -7.82 1.90 7.00
CA ILE A 126 -7.22 1.89 5.67
C ILE A 126 -5.74 1.55 5.80
N LEU A 127 -5.32 0.40 5.25
CA LEU A 127 -3.91 0.09 5.02
C LEU A 127 -3.47 0.74 3.71
N ASP A 128 -2.76 1.85 3.80
CA ASP A 128 -2.26 2.57 2.64
C ASP A 128 -0.92 1.98 2.16
N ALA A 129 -0.94 1.26 1.04
CA ALA A 129 0.24 0.57 0.51
C ALA A 129 0.24 0.56 -1.04
N PRO A 130 1.15 1.29 -1.71
CA PRO A 130 1.22 1.31 -3.18
C PRO A 130 1.51 -0.07 -3.79
N LEU A 131 2.32 -0.88 -3.11
CA LEU A 131 2.77 -2.20 -3.57
C LEU A 131 2.02 -3.36 -2.87
N LEU A 132 0.83 -3.10 -2.34
CA LEU A 132 0.07 -4.07 -1.54
C LEU A 132 -0.05 -5.45 -2.23
N ILE A 133 -0.36 -5.47 -3.52
CA ILE A 133 -0.55 -6.70 -4.30
C ILE A 133 0.81 -7.34 -4.63
N GLU A 134 1.78 -6.53 -5.04
CA GLU A 134 3.13 -6.98 -5.40
C GLU A 134 3.86 -7.63 -4.22
N LEU A 135 3.58 -7.17 -2.99
CA LEU A 135 4.12 -7.73 -1.75
C LEU A 135 3.30 -8.90 -1.19
N GLY A 136 2.19 -9.27 -1.84
CA GLY A 136 1.34 -10.38 -1.39
C GLY A 136 0.46 -10.06 -0.19
N PHE A 137 0.27 -8.77 0.14
CA PHE A 137 -0.49 -8.34 1.32
C PHE A 137 -2.00 -8.28 1.07
N GLN A 138 -2.48 -8.59 -0.14
CA GLN A 138 -3.91 -8.62 -0.47
C GLN A 138 -4.69 -9.65 0.36
N ASP A 139 -4.04 -10.72 0.80
CA ASP A 139 -4.66 -11.77 1.62
C ASP A 139 -4.73 -11.37 3.10
N PHE A 140 -4.09 -10.25 3.49
CA PHE A 140 -4.11 -9.72 4.84
C PHE A 140 -5.24 -8.69 5.08
N VAL A 141 -5.89 -8.22 4.01
CA VAL A 141 -6.99 -7.23 4.07
C VAL A 141 -8.34 -7.87 3.76
N GLU A 142 -9.42 -7.34 4.35
CA GLU A 142 -10.78 -7.87 4.14
C GLU A 142 -11.34 -7.49 2.77
N LYS A 143 -11.06 -6.26 2.36
CA LYS A 143 -11.45 -5.68 1.07
C LYS A 143 -10.29 -4.89 0.51
N LEU A 144 -10.20 -4.88 -0.82
CA LEU A 144 -9.18 -4.12 -1.53
C LEU A 144 -9.81 -3.00 -2.36
N ILE A 145 -9.36 -1.77 -2.14
CA ILE A 145 -9.67 -0.59 -2.93
C ILE A 145 -8.49 -0.30 -3.84
N VAL A 146 -8.74 -0.23 -5.15
CA VAL A 146 -7.75 0.18 -6.15
C VAL A 146 -8.11 1.57 -6.66
N VAL A 147 -7.20 2.52 -6.45
CA VAL A 147 -7.28 3.85 -7.06
C VAL A 147 -6.65 3.77 -8.45
N SER A 148 -7.43 4.12 -9.47
CA SER A 148 -7.03 4.08 -10.87
C SER A 148 -7.17 5.44 -11.53
N VAL A 149 -6.34 5.66 -12.54
CA VAL A 149 -6.54 6.67 -13.59
C VAL A 149 -6.11 6.04 -14.91
N ASP A 150 -6.52 6.62 -16.02
CA ASP A 150 -6.04 6.19 -17.34
C ASP A 150 -4.52 6.45 -17.49
N GLU A 151 -3.85 5.64 -18.31
CA GLU A 151 -2.38 5.68 -18.47
C GLU A 151 -1.88 7.06 -18.94
N LYS A 152 -2.65 7.74 -19.81
CA LYS A 152 -2.31 9.08 -20.29
C LYS A 152 -2.28 10.07 -19.11
N THR A 153 -3.30 10.05 -18.26
CA THR A 153 -3.34 10.83 -17.02
C THR A 153 -2.19 10.47 -16.07
N GLN A 154 -1.79 9.19 -15.95
CA GLN A 154 -0.62 8.81 -15.14
C GLN A 154 0.65 9.47 -15.65
N VAL A 155 0.92 9.38 -16.96
CA VAL A 155 2.11 9.95 -17.60
C VAL A 155 2.16 11.47 -17.41
N GLU A 156 1.06 12.17 -17.71
CA GLU A 156 0.98 13.63 -17.54
C GLU A 156 1.27 14.06 -16.09
N ARG A 157 0.71 13.34 -15.11
CA ARG A 157 0.95 13.63 -13.69
C ARG A 157 2.38 13.34 -13.25
N ILE A 158 3.02 12.28 -13.76
CA ILE A 158 4.43 11.99 -13.46
C ILE A 158 5.33 13.06 -14.04
N ILE A 159 5.15 13.43 -15.31
CA ILE A 159 5.94 14.49 -15.96
C ILE A 159 5.83 15.78 -15.15
N LYS A 160 4.61 16.18 -14.78
CA LYS A 160 4.38 17.41 -14.02
C LYS A 160 4.95 17.38 -12.61
N ARG A 161 4.84 16.25 -11.90
CA ARG A 161 5.28 16.12 -10.51
C ARG A 161 6.80 15.96 -10.39
N ASP A 162 7.39 15.17 -11.28
CA ASP A 162 8.77 14.70 -11.16
C ASP A 162 9.71 15.41 -12.14
N ASN A 163 9.20 16.33 -12.96
CA ASN A 163 9.94 17.03 -14.03
C ASN A 163 10.71 16.07 -14.95
N SER A 164 10.11 14.92 -15.28
CA SER A 164 10.72 13.84 -16.06
C SER A 164 10.23 13.83 -17.51
N SER A 165 10.97 13.18 -18.40
CA SER A 165 10.52 12.89 -19.76
C SER A 165 9.36 11.89 -19.79
N GLY A 166 8.60 11.85 -20.89
CA GLY A 166 7.55 10.85 -21.09
C GLY A 166 8.08 9.41 -21.07
N THR A 167 9.27 9.19 -21.60
CA THR A 167 9.93 7.88 -21.59
C THR A 167 10.26 7.42 -20.17
N GLU A 168 10.79 8.31 -19.33
CA GLU A 168 11.08 8.01 -17.92
C GLU A 168 9.79 7.76 -17.12
N ALA A 169 8.73 8.53 -17.41
CA ALA A 169 7.42 8.32 -16.78
C ALA A 169 6.86 6.93 -17.09
N LEU A 170 6.93 6.50 -18.36
CA LEU A 170 6.50 5.16 -18.78
C LEU A 170 7.33 4.05 -18.13
N LEU A 171 8.65 4.23 -18.01
CA LEU A 171 9.50 3.27 -17.31
C LEU A 171 9.06 3.12 -15.85
N ARG A 172 8.79 4.23 -15.15
CA ARG A 172 8.29 4.22 -13.77
C ARG A 172 6.95 3.49 -13.62
N ILE A 173 6.03 3.68 -14.56
CA ILE A 173 4.75 2.97 -14.58
C ILE A 173 5.00 1.46 -14.73
N LYS A 174 5.90 1.05 -15.63
CA LYS A 174 6.22 -0.37 -15.90
C LYS A 174 6.91 -1.09 -14.75
N PHE A 175 7.51 -0.37 -13.78
CA PHE A 175 8.11 -0.99 -12.59
C PHE A 175 7.07 -1.47 -11.57
N GLN A 176 5.80 -1.09 -11.71
CA GLN A 176 4.71 -1.57 -10.87
C GLN A 176 3.82 -2.53 -11.66
N MET A 177 3.05 -3.36 -10.96
CA MET A 177 1.97 -4.09 -11.61
C MET A 177 1.04 -3.09 -12.32
N PRO A 178 0.70 -3.30 -13.60
CA PRO A 178 -0.20 -2.40 -14.31
C PRO A 178 -1.52 -2.22 -13.56
N VAL A 179 -2.09 -1.01 -13.58
CA VAL A 179 -3.35 -0.71 -12.88
C VAL A 179 -4.48 -1.64 -13.35
N SER A 180 -4.51 -1.97 -14.65
CA SER A 180 -5.43 -2.93 -15.24
C SER A 180 -5.33 -4.34 -14.64
N GLU A 181 -4.14 -4.75 -14.20
CA GLU A 181 -3.93 -6.01 -13.47
C GLU A 181 -4.33 -5.87 -12.00
N LYS A 182 -3.99 -4.74 -11.36
CA LYS A 182 -4.37 -4.48 -9.96
C LYS A 182 -5.88 -4.50 -9.76
N ILE A 183 -6.62 -3.91 -10.70
CA ILE A 183 -8.11 -3.86 -10.68
C ILE A 183 -8.72 -5.26 -10.58
N LYS A 184 -8.08 -6.31 -11.10
CA LYS A 184 -8.60 -7.69 -11.02
C LYS A 184 -8.66 -8.24 -9.60
N PHE A 185 -7.93 -7.64 -8.66
CA PHE A 185 -7.94 -7.99 -7.25
C PHE A 185 -8.91 -7.13 -6.43
N ALA A 186 -9.42 -6.04 -7.01
CA ALA A 186 -10.20 -5.03 -6.32
C ALA A 186 -11.59 -5.56 -5.92
N ASP A 187 -11.98 -5.26 -4.69
CA ASP A 187 -13.38 -5.28 -4.27
C ASP A 187 -14.06 -3.95 -4.64
N TYR A 188 -13.32 -2.84 -4.63
CA TYR A 188 -13.78 -1.51 -5.02
C TYR A 188 -12.75 -0.80 -5.91
N ILE A 189 -13.24 -0.03 -6.88
CA ILE A 189 -12.41 0.79 -7.76
C ILE A 189 -12.79 2.26 -7.54
N ILE A 190 -11.78 3.11 -7.37
CA ILE A 190 -11.95 4.57 -7.34
C ILE A 190 -11.23 5.14 -8.55
N ASP A 191 -12.01 5.56 -9.55
CA ASP A 191 -11.48 6.29 -10.69
C ASP A 191 -11.22 7.75 -10.30
N ASN A 192 -9.95 8.16 -10.33
CA ASN A 192 -9.51 9.50 -9.99
C ASN A 192 -9.03 10.30 -11.23
N SER A 193 -9.50 9.92 -12.42
CA SER A 193 -9.29 10.69 -13.67
C SER A 193 -10.17 11.95 -13.72
N GLY A 194 -11.33 11.92 -13.08
CA GLY A 194 -12.27 13.04 -13.04
C GLY A 194 -11.93 14.14 -12.03
N SER A 195 -12.95 14.89 -11.66
CA SER A 195 -12.87 15.96 -10.66
C SER A 195 -12.70 15.41 -9.23
N ARG A 196 -12.20 16.27 -8.34
CA ARG A 196 -12.08 15.96 -6.91
C ARG A 196 -13.44 15.67 -6.27
N ASP A 197 -14.51 16.30 -6.75
CA ASP A 197 -15.87 16.08 -6.23
C ASP A 197 -16.43 14.71 -6.63
N GLU A 198 -16.23 14.29 -7.88
CA GLU A 198 -16.59 12.93 -8.34
C GLU A 198 -15.87 11.86 -7.52
N THR A 199 -14.57 12.05 -7.30
CA THR A 199 -13.77 11.14 -6.46
C THR A 199 -14.27 11.12 -5.02
N SER A 200 -14.59 12.29 -4.45
CA SER A 200 -15.17 12.41 -3.10
C SER A 200 -16.50 11.68 -2.97
N LYS A 201 -17.38 11.75 -3.98
CA LYS A 201 -18.65 11.01 -4.00
C LYS A 201 -18.43 9.50 -3.98
N MET A 202 -17.48 8.99 -4.77
CA MET A 202 -17.12 7.57 -4.74
C MET A 202 -16.56 7.13 -3.38
N VAL A 203 -15.65 7.92 -2.79
CA VAL A 203 -15.09 7.63 -1.47
C VAL A 203 -16.19 7.59 -0.40
N LYS A 204 -17.11 8.57 -0.38
CA LYS A 204 -18.23 8.61 0.56
C LYS A 204 -19.15 7.40 0.42
N LYS A 205 -19.47 7.02 -0.82
CA LYS A 205 -20.28 5.84 -1.11
C LYS A 205 -19.62 4.57 -0.55
N ILE A 206 -18.35 4.34 -0.88
CA ILE A 206 -17.60 3.16 -0.42
C ILE A 206 -17.49 3.17 1.11
N PHE A 207 -17.19 4.31 1.73
CA PHE A 207 -17.12 4.42 3.19
C PHE A 207 -18.45 4.06 3.86
N SER A 208 -19.57 4.54 3.31
CA SER A 208 -20.91 4.21 3.80
C SER A 208 -21.22 2.72 3.66
N GLU A 209 -20.83 2.09 2.54
CA GLU A 209 -21.02 0.66 2.32
C GLU A 209 -20.19 -0.16 3.31
N LEU A 210 -18.93 0.21 3.52
CA LEU A 210 -18.03 -0.43 4.48
C LEU A 210 -18.56 -0.33 5.92
N ALA A 211 -19.10 0.82 6.31
CA ALA A 211 -19.75 1.01 7.60
C ALA A 211 -21.05 0.18 7.74
N GLY A 212 -21.75 -0.06 6.63
CA GLY A 212 -22.97 -0.85 6.58
C GLY A 212 -22.79 -2.38 6.64
N ILE A 213 -21.56 -2.89 6.48
CA ILE A 213 -21.26 -4.34 6.53
C ILE A 213 -21.68 -4.96 7.87
N GLU A 214 -21.76 -4.19 8.96
CA GLU A 214 -22.25 -4.66 10.27
C GLU A 214 -23.74 -5.10 10.27
N ASN A 215 -24.57 -4.55 9.38
CA ASN A 215 -26.03 -4.76 9.43
C ASN A 215 -26.51 -6.02 8.69
N SER A 216 -25.69 -6.59 7.81
CA SER A 216 -26.09 -7.72 6.95
C SER A 216 -25.68 -9.09 7.48
N GLN A 217 -24.87 -9.16 8.54
CA GLN A 217 -24.46 -10.40 9.20
C GLN A 217 -25.30 -10.74 10.45
N LYS A 218 -26.35 -9.97 10.73
CA LYS A 218 -27.30 -10.17 11.86
C LYS A 218 -28.69 -10.66 11.43
N LYS A 219 -28.87 -11.15 10.20
CA LYS A 219 -30.11 -11.80 9.75
C LYS A 219 -29.89 -13.28 9.50
#